data_AF-A0A7X7BAC9-F1
#
_entry.id   AF-A0A7X7BAC9-F1
#
_cell.length_a   1.000
_cell.length_b   1.000
_cell.length_c   1.000
_cell.angle_alpha   90.00
_cell.angle_beta   90.00
_cell.angle_gamma   90.00
#
_symmetry.space_group_name_H-M   'P 1'
#
loop_
_entity.id
_entity.type
_entity.pdbx_description
1 polymer ?
#
loop_
_entity_poly.entity_id
_entity_poly.type
_entity_poly.pdbx_seq_one_letter_code
_entity_poly.pdbx_strand_id
1 'polypeptide(L)'
;MLIDTNTEPVKLITFGAGGDTVYYSHGSYSQGYGTPENPHAANPTTKNIPDGTPVIDTTPAVKTREGVAWALKGPMVNVDLAEGECNPMEINKDSLVAGAAAATNGTFAFLLALQIVAKNGAPTRGPLDYVSIAEYALGWKEHGARIGHYEADKIIWHD
;
A
#
# COMPACT_ATOMS: atom_id res chain seq x y z
N MET A 1 0.12 -22.61 -0.01
CA MET A 1 1.06 -22.56 -1.14
C MET A 1 2.30 -21.85 -0.63
N LEU A 2 3.46 -22.50 -0.61
CA LEU A 2 4.72 -21.83 -0.30
C LEU A 2 5.14 -21.08 -1.55
N ILE A 3 4.96 -19.76 -1.54
CA ILE A 3 5.40 -18.88 -2.63
C ILE A 3 6.90 -18.67 -2.45
N ASP A 4 7.69 -19.05 -3.46
CA ASP A 4 9.11 -18.72 -3.49
C ASP A 4 9.27 -17.27 -3.95
N THR A 5 9.32 -16.38 -2.96
CA THR A 5 9.54 -14.92 -3.16
C THR A 5 10.87 -14.56 -3.82
N ASN A 6 11.73 -15.54 -4.18
CA ASN A 6 12.95 -15.29 -4.93
C ASN A 6 12.76 -15.44 -6.45
N THR A 7 11.71 -16.12 -6.90
CA THR A 7 11.47 -16.35 -8.34
C THR A 7 10.27 -15.58 -8.88
N GLU A 8 9.31 -15.25 -8.02
CA GLU A 8 8.12 -14.50 -8.43
C GLU A 8 8.47 -13.03 -8.76
N PRO A 9 7.97 -12.48 -9.89
CA PRO A 9 8.23 -11.10 -10.25
C PRO A 9 7.62 -10.13 -9.24
N VAL A 10 8.41 -9.15 -8.83
CA VAL A 10 7.95 -8.05 -7.97
C VAL A 10 6.99 -7.14 -8.74
N LYS A 11 5.86 -6.83 -8.10
CA LYS A 11 4.82 -5.96 -8.68
C LYS A 11 4.82 -4.54 -8.13
N LEU A 12 5.27 -4.34 -6.89
CA LEU A 12 5.34 -3.03 -6.25
C LEU A 12 6.39 -3.05 -5.14
N ILE A 13 7.10 -1.94 -4.99
CA ILE A 13 8.01 -1.71 -3.86
C ILE A 13 7.56 -0.43 -3.15
N THR A 14 7.47 -0.49 -1.82
CA THR A 14 7.18 0.69 -1.01
C THR A 14 8.27 0.91 0.02
N PHE A 15 8.62 2.18 0.24
CA PHE A 15 9.48 2.63 1.33
C PHE A 15 8.64 3.47 2.30
N GLY A 16 8.82 3.23 3.59
CA GLY A 16 8.15 3.97 4.64
C GLY A 16 9.04 4.13 5.87
N ALA A 17 8.49 4.69 6.94
CA ALA A 17 9.25 4.98 8.16
C ALA A 17 9.87 3.72 8.82
N GLY A 18 9.32 2.54 8.55
CA GLY A 18 9.78 1.25 9.08
C GLY A 18 10.73 0.47 8.16
N GLY A 19 11.02 0.98 6.95
CA GLY A 19 11.84 0.28 5.96
C GLY A 19 11.11 0.03 4.64
N ASP A 20 11.45 -1.07 3.96
CA ASP A 20 10.97 -1.42 2.64
C ASP A 20 10.02 -2.63 2.65
N THR A 21 8.97 -2.58 1.82
CA THR A 21 8.07 -3.70 1.57
C THR A 21 8.04 -3.99 0.07
N VAL A 22 8.18 -5.27 -0.27
CA VAL A 22 8.17 -5.78 -1.65
C VAL A 22 6.95 -6.67 -1.81
N TYR A 23 6.08 -6.32 -2.75
CA TYR A 23 4.84 -7.03 -3.02
C TYR A 23 4.98 -7.93 -4.24
N TYR A 24 4.47 -9.15 -4.11
CA TYR A 24 4.33 -10.16 -5.15
C TYR A 24 2.83 -10.47 -5.34
N SER A 25 2.47 -11.40 -6.22
CA SER A 25 1.07 -11.76 -6.42
C SER A 25 0.49 -12.48 -5.22
N HIS A 26 -0.84 -12.61 -5.21
CA HIS A 26 -1.61 -13.42 -4.29
C HIS A 26 -1.44 -13.04 -2.81
N GLY A 27 -1.25 -11.74 -2.55
CA GLY A 27 -1.08 -11.18 -1.21
C GLY A 27 0.26 -11.52 -0.55
N SER A 28 1.22 -12.04 -1.31
CA SER A 28 2.56 -12.31 -0.82
C SER A 28 3.40 -11.02 -0.76
N TYR A 29 4.16 -10.84 0.31
CA TYR A 29 5.09 -9.72 0.44
C TYR A 29 6.29 -10.09 1.33
N SER A 30 7.38 -9.35 1.17
CA SER A 30 8.54 -9.40 2.07
C SER A 30 8.84 -8.01 2.62
N GLN A 31 9.24 -7.93 3.89
CA GLN A 31 9.59 -6.68 4.55
C GLN A 31 11.05 -6.68 4.98
N GLY A 32 11.65 -5.49 4.98
CA GLY A 32 13.01 -5.25 5.40
C GLY A 32 13.16 -3.86 6.02
N TYR A 33 14.38 -3.55 6.44
CA TYR A 33 14.75 -2.25 7.00
C TYR A 33 15.53 -1.40 5.99
N GLY A 34 15.24 -1.58 4.69
CA GLY A 34 15.91 -0.88 3.60
C GLY A 34 15.44 0.57 3.45
N THR A 35 16.28 1.37 2.81
CA THR A 35 15.93 2.72 2.33
C THR A 35 15.99 2.74 0.80
N PRO A 36 15.46 3.78 0.14
CA PRO A 36 15.58 3.83 -1.31
C PRO A 36 17.03 3.87 -1.81
N GLU A 37 17.97 4.38 -1.01
CA GLU A 37 19.40 4.40 -1.31
C GLU A 37 20.09 3.06 -1.00
N ASN A 38 19.51 2.26 -0.12
CA ASN A 38 20.02 0.95 0.27
C ASN A 38 18.86 -0.03 0.54
N PRO A 39 18.19 -0.52 -0.53
CA PRO A 39 17.05 -1.42 -0.40
C PRO A 39 17.48 -2.77 0.19
N HIS A 40 16.70 -3.28 1.15
CA HIS A 40 17.03 -4.53 1.85
C HIS A 40 16.22 -5.69 1.31
N ALA A 41 14.89 -5.61 1.40
CA ALA A 41 13.98 -6.58 0.84
C ALA A 41 13.85 -6.43 -0.69
N ALA A 42 14.04 -5.21 -1.22
CA ALA A 42 14.01 -4.88 -2.65
C ALA A 42 15.38 -4.99 -3.35
N ASN A 43 16.22 -5.95 -2.97
CA ASN A 43 17.55 -6.10 -3.57
C ASN A 43 17.46 -6.83 -4.93
N PRO A 44 17.78 -6.18 -6.06
CA PRO A 44 17.68 -6.79 -7.39
C PRO A 44 18.64 -7.97 -7.59
N THR A 45 19.74 -8.04 -6.82
CA THR A 45 20.68 -9.18 -6.89
C THR A 45 20.10 -10.46 -6.30
N THR A 46 19.06 -10.37 -5.47
CA THR A 46 18.42 -11.51 -4.80
C THR A 46 16.94 -11.66 -5.14
N LYS A 47 16.36 -10.70 -5.86
CA LYS A 47 14.94 -10.64 -6.21
C LYS A 47 14.72 -10.42 -7.71
N ASN A 48 13.69 -11.05 -8.23
CA ASN A 48 13.21 -10.82 -9.59
C ASN A 48 12.43 -9.49 -9.65
N ILE A 49 13.12 -8.39 -9.93
CA ILE A 49 12.53 -7.04 -10.06
C ILE A 49 12.55 -6.65 -11.55
N PRO A 50 11.44 -6.79 -12.28
CA PRO A 50 11.36 -6.35 -13.67
C PRO A 50 11.57 -4.84 -13.83
N ASP A 51 12.11 -4.43 -14.98
CA ASP A 51 12.09 -3.02 -15.37
C ASP A 51 10.62 -2.53 -15.47
N GLY A 52 10.40 -1.30 -15.03
CA GLY A 52 9.08 -0.68 -14.91
C GLY A 52 8.35 -1.01 -13.61
N THR A 53 8.89 -1.86 -12.72
CA THR A 53 8.26 -2.14 -11.43
C THR A 53 8.08 -0.84 -10.63
N PRO A 54 6.85 -0.47 -10.25
CA PRO A 54 6.57 0.78 -9.57
C PRO A 54 7.16 0.81 -8.16
N VAL A 55 7.59 2.01 -7.76
CA VAL A 55 8.19 2.30 -6.45
C VAL A 55 7.46 3.49 -5.82
N ILE A 56 7.11 3.36 -4.54
CA ILE A 56 6.49 4.45 -3.76
C ILE A 56 7.33 4.69 -2.51
N ASP A 57 7.90 5.88 -2.37
CA ASP A 57 8.53 6.30 -1.13
C ASP A 57 7.62 7.27 -0.37
N THR A 58 7.04 6.74 0.72
CA THR A 58 6.15 7.44 1.63
C THR A 58 6.89 8.18 2.74
N THR A 59 8.22 8.02 2.87
CA THR A 59 9.01 8.65 3.93
C THR A 59 8.91 10.19 3.97
N PRO A 60 8.80 10.94 2.85
CA PRO A 60 8.50 12.37 2.92
C PRO A 60 7.05 12.65 3.33
N ALA A 61 6.08 11.89 2.79
CA ALA A 61 4.66 12.06 3.09
C ALA A 61 4.38 11.93 4.60
N VAL A 62 4.91 10.88 5.24
CA VAL A 62 4.66 10.58 6.66
C VAL A 62 5.34 11.54 7.64
N LYS A 63 6.13 12.52 7.15
CA LYS A 63 6.61 13.65 7.96
C LYS A 63 5.60 14.80 8.03
N THR A 64 4.52 14.72 7.26
CA THR A 64 3.46 15.74 7.20
C THR A 64 2.19 15.24 7.88
N ARG A 65 1.38 16.16 8.39
CA ARG A 65 0.07 15.82 8.99
C ARG A 65 -0.87 15.16 7.97
N GLU A 66 -0.83 15.62 6.72
CA GLU A 66 -1.69 15.12 5.64
C GLU A 66 -1.29 13.70 5.23
N GLY A 67 0.01 13.42 5.05
CA GLY A 67 0.49 12.08 4.75
C GLY A 67 0.29 11.09 5.91
N VAL A 68 0.41 11.52 7.17
CA VAL A 68 0.03 10.68 8.33
C VAL A 68 -1.48 10.41 8.35
N ALA A 69 -2.30 11.40 8.04
CA ALA A 69 -3.74 11.19 7.92
C ALA A 69 -4.10 10.23 6.78
N TRP A 70 -3.41 10.33 5.65
CA TRP A 70 -3.57 9.43 4.51
C TRP A 70 -3.14 8.00 4.85
N ALA A 71 -2.02 7.81 5.55
CA ALA A 71 -1.59 6.49 6.01
C ALA A 71 -2.67 5.74 6.83
N LEU A 72 -3.53 6.49 7.54
CA LEU A 72 -4.60 5.93 8.38
C LEU A 72 -5.95 5.83 7.67
N LYS A 73 -6.21 6.67 6.66
CA LYS A 73 -7.53 6.85 6.04
C LYS A 73 -7.60 6.44 4.57
N GLY A 74 -6.45 6.40 3.90
CA GLY A 74 -6.33 6.01 2.50
C GLY A 74 -6.50 4.50 2.32
N PRO A 75 -6.83 4.06 1.10
CA PRO A 75 -7.11 2.67 0.79
C PRO A 75 -5.86 1.79 0.89
N MET A 76 -6.06 0.47 0.91
CA MET A 76 -5.01 -0.54 0.82
C MET A 76 -4.69 -0.86 -0.64
N VAL A 77 -3.48 -1.33 -0.91
CA VAL A 77 -3.09 -1.80 -2.24
C VAL A 77 -3.39 -3.28 -2.42
N ASN A 78 -3.97 -3.65 -3.56
CA ASN A 78 -3.95 -5.02 -4.06
C ASN A 78 -3.24 -5.03 -5.43
N VAL A 79 -2.06 -5.64 -5.45
CA VAL A 79 -1.17 -5.68 -6.63
C VAL A 79 -1.64 -6.60 -7.75
N ASP A 80 -2.72 -7.36 -7.53
CA ASP A 80 -3.34 -8.21 -8.54
C ASP A 80 -4.56 -7.56 -9.22
N LEU A 81 -5.02 -6.41 -8.72
CA LEU A 81 -6.10 -5.65 -9.38
C LEU A 81 -5.58 -4.98 -10.65
N ALA A 82 -6.38 -5.03 -11.72
CA ALA A 82 -6.05 -4.29 -12.93
C ALA A 82 -6.15 -2.77 -12.69
N GLU A 83 -5.54 -1.98 -13.58
CA GLU A 83 -5.59 -0.52 -13.46
C GLU A 83 -7.03 0.00 -13.43
N GLY A 84 -7.32 0.88 -12.46
CA GLY A 84 -8.66 1.43 -12.24
C GLY A 84 -9.65 0.48 -11.56
N GLU A 85 -9.27 -0.77 -11.30
CA GLU A 85 -10.07 -1.68 -10.48
C GLU A 85 -9.92 -1.39 -8.99
N CYS A 86 -11.02 -1.66 -8.28
CA CYS A 86 -11.12 -1.58 -6.84
C CYS A 86 -11.97 -2.75 -6.35
N ASN A 87 -11.57 -3.32 -5.21
CA ASN A 87 -12.39 -4.24 -4.45
C ASN A 87 -12.89 -3.53 -3.19
N PRO A 88 -14.06 -2.88 -3.25
CA PRO A 88 -14.58 -2.13 -2.12
C PRO A 88 -15.07 -3.08 -1.02
N MET A 89 -14.78 -2.76 0.24
CA MET A 89 -15.34 -3.53 1.35
C MET A 89 -16.83 -3.23 1.49
N GLU A 90 -17.69 -4.23 1.28
CA GLU A 90 -19.11 -4.10 1.60
C GLU A 90 -19.30 -3.96 3.11
N ILE A 91 -19.97 -2.89 3.54
CA ILE A 91 -20.36 -2.72 4.94
C ILE A 91 -21.81 -3.13 5.05
N ASN A 92 -22.08 -4.25 5.70
CA ASN A 92 -23.42 -4.68 6.06
C ASN A 92 -23.65 -4.55 7.57
N LYS A 93 -24.88 -4.83 8.02
CA LYS A 93 -25.25 -4.75 9.45
C LYS A 93 -24.34 -5.64 10.33
N ASP A 94 -23.88 -6.77 9.80
CA ASP A 94 -23.03 -7.70 10.52
C ASP A 94 -21.58 -7.18 10.62
N SER A 95 -21.07 -6.47 9.62
CA SER A 95 -19.79 -5.76 9.68
C SER A 95 -19.78 -4.71 10.80
N LEU A 96 -20.91 -4.03 11.01
CA LEU A 96 -21.10 -3.04 12.08
C LEU A 96 -21.06 -3.69 13.47
N VAL A 97 -21.71 -4.85 13.62
CA VAL A 97 -21.70 -5.65 14.86
C VAL A 97 -20.30 -6.22 15.12
N ALA A 98 -19.59 -6.68 14.09
CA ALA A 98 -18.21 -7.16 14.19
C ALA A 98 -17.24 -6.03 14.61
N GLY A 99 -17.43 -4.81 14.08
CA GLY A 99 -16.68 -3.64 14.52
C GLY A 99 -16.94 -3.25 15.97
N ALA A 100 -18.19 -3.34 16.43
CA ALA A 100 -18.55 -3.12 17.82
C ALA A 100 -17.97 -4.20 18.76
N ALA A 101 -17.94 -5.47 18.33
CA ALA A 101 -17.31 -6.56 19.07
C ALA A 101 -15.77 -6.42 19.13
N ALA A 102 -15.16 -5.89 18.07
CA ALA A 102 -13.74 -5.58 17.97
C ALA A 102 -13.33 -4.28 18.68
N ALA A 103 -14.24 -3.56 19.33
CA ALA A 103 -13.93 -2.38 20.14
C ALA A 103 -13.02 -2.70 21.34
N THR A 104 -12.92 -3.97 21.73
CA THR A 104 -11.90 -4.48 22.66
C THR A 104 -10.48 -4.44 22.08
N ASN A 105 -10.35 -4.31 20.76
CA ASN A 105 -9.10 -4.27 20.00
C ASN A 105 -8.84 -2.91 19.30
N GLY A 106 -9.60 -1.85 19.64
CA GLY A 106 -9.34 -0.43 19.36
C GLY A 106 -9.17 0.01 17.89
N THR A 107 -8.14 -0.50 17.22
CA THR A 107 -7.71 -0.14 15.86
C THR A 107 -8.71 -0.55 14.79
N PHE A 108 -9.27 -1.77 14.84
CA PHE A 108 -10.24 -2.22 13.81
C PHE A 108 -11.56 -1.45 13.87
N ALA A 109 -12.09 -1.20 15.08
CA ALA A 109 -13.30 -0.40 15.28
C ALA A 109 -13.11 1.03 14.74
N PHE A 110 -11.92 1.61 14.94
CA PHE A 110 -11.56 2.92 14.39
C PHE A 110 -11.52 2.92 12.85
N LEU A 111 -10.87 1.94 12.24
CA LEU A 111 -10.80 1.83 10.77
C LEU A 111 -12.18 1.60 10.15
N LEU A 112 -13.05 0.79 10.78
CA LEU A 112 -14.42 0.60 10.30
C LEU A 112 -15.24 1.90 10.39
N ALA A 113 -15.09 2.67 11.47
CA ALA A 113 -15.76 3.97 11.60
C ALA A 113 -15.31 4.93 10.49
N LEU A 114 -14.01 4.98 10.17
CA LEU A 114 -13.48 5.76 9.06
C LEU A 114 -14.04 5.29 7.71
N GLN A 115 -14.14 3.98 7.48
CA GLN A 115 -14.75 3.41 6.27
C GLN A 115 -16.22 3.80 6.11
N ILE A 116 -17.01 3.78 7.20
CA ILE A 116 -18.42 4.21 7.19
C ILE A 116 -18.54 5.70 6.86
N VAL A 117 -17.68 6.54 7.44
CA VAL A 117 -17.66 7.98 7.15
C VAL A 117 -17.28 8.23 5.69
N ALA A 118 -16.27 7.54 5.17
CA ALA A 118 -15.85 7.65 3.78
C ALA A 118 -17.02 7.35 2.83
N LYS A 119 -17.72 6.23 3.02
CA LYS A 119 -18.86 5.85 2.17
C LYS A 119 -20.06 6.79 2.22
N ASN A 120 -20.28 7.49 3.34
CA ASN A 120 -21.41 8.40 3.52
C ASN A 120 -21.06 9.88 3.23
N GLY A 121 -19.77 10.23 3.14
CA GLY A 121 -19.30 11.63 3.20
C GLY A 121 -18.64 12.19 1.94
N ALA A 122 -18.11 11.35 1.04
CA ALA A 122 -17.55 11.75 -0.25
C ALA A 122 -17.25 10.47 -1.07
N PRO A 123 -17.15 10.51 -2.41
CA PRO A 123 -16.84 9.32 -3.23
C PRO A 123 -15.36 8.92 -3.15
N THR A 124 -14.73 9.01 -1.97
CA THR A 124 -13.33 8.64 -1.76
C THR A 124 -13.24 7.23 -1.18
N ARG A 125 -12.34 6.41 -1.75
CA ARG A 125 -12.01 5.07 -1.24
C ARG A 125 -11.58 5.17 0.22
N GLY A 126 -12.15 4.32 1.06
CA GLY A 126 -11.85 4.30 2.48
C GLY A 126 -10.73 3.33 2.83
N PRO A 127 -10.30 3.29 4.11
CA PRO A 127 -9.13 2.55 4.54
C PRO A 127 -9.25 1.02 4.49
N LEU A 128 -10.45 0.51 4.25
CA LEU A 128 -10.71 -0.93 4.11
C LEU A 128 -10.96 -1.35 2.65
N ASP A 129 -10.96 -0.39 1.72
CA ASP A 129 -11.04 -0.70 0.29
C ASP A 129 -9.66 -1.08 -0.24
N TYR A 130 -9.63 -2.03 -1.18
CA TYR A 130 -8.41 -2.36 -1.93
C TYR A 130 -8.47 -1.69 -3.30
N VAL A 131 -7.41 -1.00 -3.68
CA VAL A 131 -7.27 -0.34 -4.99
C VAL A 131 -6.08 -0.88 -5.78
N SER A 132 -6.10 -0.66 -7.08
CA SER A 132 -4.98 -0.93 -7.98
C SER A 132 -3.70 -0.16 -7.60
N ILE A 133 -2.54 -0.62 -8.09
CA ILE A 133 -1.24 0.02 -7.82
C ILE A 133 -1.24 1.48 -8.28
N ALA A 134 -1.80 1.76 -9.46
CA ALA A 134 -1.85 3.10 -10.04
C ALA A 134 -2.65 4.07 -9.15
N GLU A 135 -3.83 3.66 -8.67
CA GLU A 135 -4.67 4.47 -7.79
C GLU A 135 -4.01 4.65 -6.41
N TYR A 136 -3.37 3.61 -5.88
CA TYR A 136 -2.61 3.69 -4.63
C TYR A 136 -1.42 4.67 -4.72
N ALA A 137 -0.63 4.58 -5.80
CA ALA A 137 0.50 5.46 -6.07
C ALA A 137 0.06 6.92 -6.24
N LEU A 138 -1.04 7.16 -6.97
CA LEU A 138 -1.61 8.49 -7.14
C LEU A 138 -2.02 9.11 -5.79
N GLY A 139 -2.76 8.36 -4.98
CA GLY A 139 -3.18 8.84 -3.66
C GLY A 139 -1.99 9.20 -2.76
N TRP A 140 -0.94 8.39 -2.76
CA TRP A 140 0.30 8.74 -2.04
C TRP A 140 1.02 9.94 -2.61
N LYS A 141 1.09 10.08 -3.94
CA LYS A 141 1.69 11.24 -4.62
C LYS A 141 1.00 12.54 -4.21
N GLU A 142 -0.33 12.55 -4.21
CA GLU A 142 -1.14 13.70 -3.78
C GLU A 142 -0.87 14.12 -2.33
N HIS A 143 -0.41 13.18 -1.50
CA HIS A 143 -0.06 13.41 -0.10
C HIS A 143 1.45 13.49 0.16
N GLY A 144 2.23 13.78 -0.89
CA GLY A 144 3.65 14.14 -0.77
C GLY A 144 4.63 12.96 -0.80
N ALA A 145 4.21 11.78 -1.28
CA ALA A 145 5.12 10.68 -1.54
C ALA A 145 5.91 10.89 -2.85
N ARG A 146 7.11 10.31 -2.94
CA ARG A 146 7.85 10.21 -4.20
C ARG A 146 7.45 8.94 -4.92
N ILE A 147 7.20 9.03 -6.21
CA ILE A 147 6.86 7.88 -7.06
C ILE A 147 8.00 7.66 -8.04
N GLY A 148 8.36 6.40 -8.27
CA GLY A 148 9.42 6.01 -9.19
C GLY A 148 9.12 4.66 -9.81
N HIS A 149 10.09 4.14 -10.53
CA HIS A 149 10.11 2.77 -11.01
C HIS A 149 11.53 2.21 -10.95
N TYR A 150 11.65 0.88 -10.99
CA TYR A 150 12.93 0.23 -11.24
C TYR A 150 13.28 0.23 -12.72
N GLU A 151 14.52 0.57 -13.03
CA GLU A 151 15.13 0.42 -14.36
C GLU A 151 16.62 0.14 -14.19
N ALA A 152 17.12 -0.93 -14.81
CA ALA A 152 18.54 -1.30 -14.80
C ALA A 152 19.16 -1.30 -13.37
N ASP A 153 18.52 -2.03 -12.46
CA ASP A 153 18.89 -2.20 -11.05
C ASP A 153 18.89 -0.91 -10.20
N LYS A 154 18.25 0.16 -10.70
CA LYS A 154 18.17 1.45 -10.00
C LYS A 154 16.73 1.94 -9.93
N ILE A 155 16.46 2.76 -8.92
CA ILE A 155 15.19 3.48 -8.83
C ILE A 155 15.31 4.79 -9.61
N ILE A 156 14.42 4.97 -10.57
CA ILE A 156 14.25 6.21 -11.33
C ILE A 156 13.01 6.92 -10.78
N TRP A 157 13.22 8.12 -10.24
CA TRP A 157 12.14 8.93 -9.65
C TRP A 157 11.41 9.75 -10.70
N HIS A 158 10.09 9.84 -10.54
CA HIS A 158 9.18 10.68 -11.32
C HIS A 158 8.76 11.86 -10.45
N ASP A 159 9.66 12.84 -10.34
CA ASP A 159 9.39 14.11 -9.66
C ASP A 159 8.11 14.79 -10.24
#